data_AF-A0A0B2JWP4-F1
#
_entry.id   AF-A0A0B2JWP4-F1
#
_cell.length_a   1.000
_cell.length_b   1.000
_cell.length_c   1.000
_cell.angle_alpha   90.00
_cell.angle_beta   90.00
_cell.angle_gamma   90.00
#
_symmetry.space_group_name_H-M   'P 1'
#
loop_
_entity.id
_entity.type
_entity.pdbx_description
1 polymer ?
#
loop_
_entity_poly.entity_id
_entity_poly.type
_entity_poly.pdbx_seq_one_letter_code
_entity_poly.pdbx_strand_id
1 'polypeptide(L)'
;MNSKISKLGLSQKAFIEIIILTIILFITGNILQNQISRKLNDAAEESVSQMTADMAQLADERFMRYISTLKAASIYLEQHEEQKNNILEAINQENVYGRAGVMDYEGNVTGAVVSKHDFPKLLRAFQGNNVVDYHTDGGIIVAVPVYYGDNVRYVLYQIFPRGNLTKVFGLADYNPYSRIMIQYK
;
A
#
# COMPACT_ATOMS: atom_id res chain seq x y z
N MET A 1 5.32 -54.95 40.61
CA MET A 1 4.88 -54.45 39.29
C MET A 1 5.73 -55.04 38.14
N ASN A 2 6.07 -56.35 38.20
CA ASN A 2 7.06 -56.99 37.29
C ASN A 2 6.51 -58.16 36.45
N SER A 3 5.23 -58.53 36.58
CA SER A 3 4.73 -59.79 35.97
C SER A 3 3.85 -59.63 34.72
N LYS A 4 3.82 -58.45 34.08
CA LYS A 4 3.08 -58.24 32.81
C LYS A 4 3.97 -58.04 31.58
N ILE A 5 5.29 -57.88 31.74
CA ILE A 5 6.21 -57.59 30.63
C ILE A 5 6.62 -58.86 29.87
N SER A 6 6.46 -60.06 30.45
CA SER A 6 6.91 -61.33 29.84
C SER A 6 5.96 -61.95 28.80
N LYS A 7 4.83 -61.29 28.45
CA LYS A 7 3.90 -61.82 27.42
C LYS A 7 4.31 -61.50 25.98
N LEU A 8 5.34 -60.68 25.77
CA LEU A 8 6.08 -60.60 24.52
C LEU A 8 7.48 -61.17 24.81
N GLY A 9 7.96 -62.14 24.03
CA GLY A 9 9.28 -62.77 24.19
C GLY A 9 10.49 -61.87 23.93
N LEU A 10 10.41 -60.59 24.31
CA LEU A 10 11.44 -59.58 24.18
C LEU A 10 12.37 -59.64 25.40
N SER A 11 13.67 -59.70 25.16
CA SER A 11 14.67 -59.56 26.24
C SER A 11 14.54 -58.16 26.86
N GLN A 12 14.78 -58.05 28.18
CA GLN A 12 14.74 -56.75 28.89
C GLN A 12 15.63 -55.69 28.22
N LYS A 13 16.73 -56.12 27.58
CA LYS A 13 17.63 -55.26 26.80
C LYS A 13 16.95 -54.67 25.57
N ALA A 14 16.23 -55.48 24.79
CA ALA A 14 15.50 -55.02 23.60
C ALA A 14 14.38 -54.03 23.95
N PHE A 15 13.72 -54.20 25.10
CA PHE A 15 12.69 -53.27 25.55
C PHE A 15 13.27 -51.89 25.91
N ILE A 16 14.43 -51.84 26.57
CA ILE A 16 15.13 -50.59 26.90
C ILE A 16 15.58 -49.86 25.63
N GLU A 17 16.12 -50.58 24.65
CA GLU A 17 16.54 -50.01 23.37
C GLU A 17 15.38 -49.35 22.61
N ILE A 18 14.20 -49.98 22.60
CA ILE A 18 12.98 -49.42 21.98
C ILE A 18 12.53 -48.14 22.70
N ILE A 19 12.59 -48.12 24.04
CA ILE A 19 12.24 -46.92 24.82
C ILE A 19 13.20 -45.78 24.50
N ILE A 20 14.51 -46.04 24.48
CA ILE A 20 15.53 -45.03 24.15
C ILE A 20 15.32 -44.49 22.74
N LEU A 21 15.09 -45.36 21.76
CA LEU A 21 14.80 -44.95 20.38
C LEU A 21 13.56 -44.06 20.31
N THR A 22 12.50 -44.42 21.04
CA THR A 22 11.25 -43.64 21.10
C THR A 22 11.49 -42.25 21.70
N ILE A 23 12.30 -42.16 22.77
CA ILE A 23 12.66 -40.89 23.39
C ILE A 23 13.47 -40.02 22.42
N ILE A 24 14.44 -40.59 21.71
CA ILE A 24 15.25 -39.87 20.72
C ILE A 24 14.37 -39.34 19.60
N LEU A 25 13.47 -40.15 19.05
CA LEU A 25 12.53 -39.74 18.00
C LEU A 25 11.60 -38.62 18.49
N PHE A 26 11.14 -38.68 19.73
CA PHE A 26 10.29 -37.65 20.32
C PHE A 26 11.03 -36.31 20.47
N ILE A 27 12.28 -36.34 20.94
CA ILE A 27 13.13 -35.14 21.07
C ILE A 27 13.40 -34.55 19.69
N THR A 28 13.82 -35.37 18.72
CA THR A 28 14.11 -34.92 17.35
C THR A 28 12.87 -34.35 16.68
N GLY A 29 11.69 -34.97 16.86
CA GLY A 29 10.43 -34.45 16.35
C GLY A 29 10.10 -33.05 16.88
N ASN A 30 10.28 -32.82 18.19
CA ASN A 30 10.07 -31.50 18.80
C ASN A 30 11.07 -30.46 18.26
N ILE A 31 12.34 -30.83 18.11
CA ILE A 31 13.37 -29.94 17.55
C ILE A 31 13.02 -29.57 16.10
N LEU A 32 12.67 -30.55 15.28
CA LEU A 32 12.30 -30.34 13.88
C LEU A 32 11.05 -29.47 13.75
N GLN A 33 10.02 -29.72 14.56
CA GLN A 33 8.80 -28.91 14.55
C GLN A 33 9.11 -27.44 14.87
N ASN A 34 9.93 -27.19 15.90
CA ASN A 34 10.34 -25.84 16.27
C ASN A 34 11.17 -25.16 15.18
N GLN A 35 12.09 -25.88 14.54
CA GLN A 35 12.90 -25.33 13.44
C GLN A 35 12.06 -25.01 12.20
N ILE A 36 11.12 -25.89 11.84
CA ILE A 36 10.21 -25.67 10.72
C ILE A 36 9.35 -24.43 10.96
N SER A 37 8.76 -24.30 12.15
CA SER A 37 7.95 -23.13 12.49
C SER A 37 8.75 -21.83 12.44
N ARG A 38 10.01 -21.83 12.91
CA ARG A 38 10.87 -20.64 12.82
C ARG A 38 11.18 -20.27 11.37
N LYS A 39 11.66 -21.23 10.56
CA LYS A 39 12.00 -20.97 9.16
C LYS A 39 10.81 -20.51 8.32
N LEU A 40 9.61 -21.02 8.59
CA LEU A 40 8.38 -20.58 7.91
C LEU A 40 8.00 -19.15 8.29
N ASN A 41 8.15 -18.79 9.57
CA ASN A 41 7.90 -17.41 10.00
C ASN A 41 8.91 -16.45 9.39
N ASP A 42 10.20 -16.77 9.43
CA ASP A 42 11.26 -15.92 8.87
C ASP A 42 11.05 -15.70 7.36
N ALA A 43 10.74 -16.76 6.61
CA ALA A 43 10.45 -16.67 5.17
C ALA A 43 9.17 -15.89 4.86
N ALA A 44 8.13 -16.02 5.70
CA ALA A 44 6.91 -15.24 5.57
C ALA A 44 7.17 -13.76 5.85
N GLU A 45 7.94 -13.44 6.89
CA GLU A 45 8.32 -12.08 7.24
C GLU A 45 9.16 -11.42 6.14
N GLU A 46 10.15 -12.13 5.59
CA GLU A 46 10.96 -11.65 4.47
C GLU A 46 10.11 -11.41 3.21
N SER A 47 9.22 -12.34 2.87
CA SER A 47 8.31 -12.20 1.72
C SER A 47 7.33 -11.03 1.90
N VAL A 48 6.81 -10.83 3.11
CA VAL A 48 5.94 -9.69 3.44
C VAL A 48 6.72 -8.37 3.35
N SER A 49 7.97 -8.35 3.82
CA SER A 49 8.84 -7.17 3.74
C SER A 49 9.13 -6.79 2.28
N GLN A 50 9.54 -7.75 1.45
CA GLN A 50 9.76 -7.54 0.01
C GLN A 50 8.48 -7.08 -0.69
N MET A 51 7.35 -7.73 -0.41
CA MET A 51 6.06 -7.34 -0.98
C MET A 51 5.64 -5.93 -0.54
N THR A 52 5.93 -5.53 0.71
CA THR A 52 5.65 -4.18 1.20
C THR A 52 6.53 -3.15 0.51
N ALA A 53 7.81 -3.46 0.29
CA ALA A 53 8.74 -2.60 -0.45
C ALA A 53 8.28 -2.43 -1.92
N ASP A 54 7.89 -3.52 -2.58
CA ASP A 54 7.37 -3.50 -3.95
C ASP A 54 6.07 -2.69 -4.02
N MET A 55 5.17 -2.84 -3.06
CA MET A 55 3.93 -2.06 -3.00
C MET A 55 4.18 -0.58 -2.74
N ALA A 56 5.16 -0.23 -1.90
CA ALA A 56 5.57 1.14 -1.67
C ALA A 56 6.19 1.76 -2.94
N GLN A 57 7.06 1.01 -3.63
CA GLN A 57 7.63 1.44 -4.92
C GLN A 57 6.54 1.62 -5.97
N LEU A 58 5.63 0.66 -6.11
CA LEU A 58 4.50 0.76 -7.04
C LEU A 58 3.57 1.93 -6.70
N ALA A 59 3.35 2.23 -5.43
CA ALA A 59 2.60 3.40 -5.01
C ALA A 59 3.31 4.70 -5.42
N ASP A 60 4.63 4.77 -5.23
CA ASP A 60 5.45 5.93 -5.62
C ASP A 60 5.45 6.13 -7.15
N GLU A 61 5.64 5.07 -7.93
CA GLU A 61 5.54 5.10 -9.40
C GLU A 61 4.16 5.60 -9.87
N ARG A 62 3.08 5.19 -9.17
CA ARG A 62 1.72 5.66 -9.47
C ARG A 62 1.54 7.12 -9.10
N PHE A 63 2.04 7.58 -7.95
CA PHE A 63 2.01 9.02 -7.62
C PHE A 63 2.77 9.85 -8.64
N MET A 64 3.96 9.41 -9.04
CA MET A 64 4.77 10.10 -10.04
C MET A 64 4.08 10.16 -11.41
N ARG A 65 3.35 9.11 -11.79
CA ARG A 65 2.51 9.12 -12.99
C ARG A 65 1.45 10.22 -12.91
N TYR A 66 0.68 10.28 -11.82
CA TYR A 66 -0.36 11.31 -11.66
C TYR A 66 0.23 12.72 -11.59
N ILE A 67 1.34 12.91 -10.88
CA ILE A 67 2.06 14.19 -10.84
C ILE A 67 2.50 14.60 -12.26
N SER A 68 3.05 13.67 -13.04
CA SER A 68 3.50 13.95 -14.41
C SER A 68 2.36 14.35 -15.32
N THR A 69 1.23 13.62 -15.29
CA THR A 69 0.02 13.95 -16.05
C THR A 69 -0.51 15.33 -15.68
N LEU A 70 -0.63 15.63 -14.38
CA LEU A 70 -1.10 16.93 -13.92
C LEU A 70 -0.11 18.04 -14.28
N LYS A 71 1.19 17.79 -14.24
CA LYS A 71 2.22 18.77 -14.63
C LYS A 71 2.18 19.09 -16.13
N ALA A 72 1.93 18.10 -16.98
CA ALA A 72 1.73 18.34 -18.41
C ALA A 72 0.50 19.21 -18.65
N ALA A 73 -0.60 18.92 -17.95
CA ALA A 73 -1.82 19.71 -18.00
C ALA A 73 -1.63 21.13 -17.42
N SER A 74 -0.82 21.27 -16.36
CA SER A 74 -0.55 22.58 -15.75
C SER A 74 0.17 23.49 -16.74
N ILE A 75 1.24 23.01 -17.38
CA ILE A 75 2.00 23.73 -18.41
C ILE A 75 1.10 24.20 -19.55
N TYR A 76 0.19 23.34 -20.01
CA TYR A 76 -0.76 23.72 -21.07
C TYR A 76 -1.73 24.82 -20.60
N LEU A 77 -2.20 24.73 -19.36
CA LEU A 77 -3.09 25.71 -18.73
C LEU A 77 -2.42 27.07 -18.50
N GLU A 78 -1.09 27.13 -18.35
CA GLU A 78 -0.34 28.40 -18.23
C GLU A 78 -0.52 29.28 -19.47
N GLN A 79 -0.69 28.65 -20.64
CA GLN A 79 -0.80 29.33 -21.94
C GLN A 79 -2.24 29.46 -22.43
N HIS A 80 -3.16 28.62 -21.94
CA HIS A 80 -4.54 28.49 -22.45
C HIS A 80 -5.55 28.48 -21.30
N GLU A 81 -5.63 29.57 -20.55
CA GLU A 81 -6.48 29.68 -19.36
C GLU A 81 -7.98 29.44 -19.68
N GLU A 82 -8.43 29.82 -20.88
CA GLU A 82 -9.79 29.62 -21.37
C GLU A 82 -10.18 28.13 -21.49
N GLN A 83 -9.20 27.23 -21.60
CA GLN A 83 -9.43 25.79 -21.74
C GLN A 83 -9.50 25.05 -20.39
N LYS A 84 -9.50 25.77 -19.26
CA LYS A 84 -9.55 25.21 -17.91
C LYS A 84 -10.60 24.11 -17.74
N ASN A 85 -11.84 24.35 -18.19
CA ASN A 85 -12.92 23.36 -18.08
C ASN A 85 -12.67 22.12 -18.94
N ASN A 86 -12.18 22.30 -20.18
CA ASN A 86 -11.90 21.20 -21.09
C ASN A 86 -10.78 20.29 -20.55
N ILE A 87 -9.73 20.87 -19.96
CA ILE A 87 -8.64 20.12 -19.33
C ILE A 87 -9.16 19.33 -18.13
N LEU A 88 -9.99 19.95 -17.29
CA LEU A 88 -10.59 19.25 -16.15
C LEU A 88 -11.47 18.08 -16.59
N GLU A 89 -12.25 18.25 -17.66
CA GLU A 89 -13.02 17.16 -18.26
C GLU A 89 -12.12 16.05 -18.80
N ALA A 90 -11.05 16.39 -19.52
CA ALA A 90 -10.10 15.41 -20.05
C ALA A 90 -9.45 14.57 -18.94
N ILE A 91 -8.98 15.21 -17.86
CA ILE A 91 -8.38 14.51 -16.70
C ILE A 91 -9.40 13.58 -16.03
N ASN A 92 -10.66 14.01 -15.92
CA ASN A 92 -11.73 13.20 -15.34
C ASN A 92 -12.13 12.01 -16.24
N GLN A 93 -12.06 12.16 -17.56
CA GLN A 93 -12.32 11.08 -18.52
C GLN A 93 -11.19 10.04 -18.51
N GLU A 94 -9.93 10.49 -18.43
CA GLU A 94 -8.77 9.59 -18.36
C GLU A 94 -8.78 8.77 -17.06
N ASN A 95 -9.29 9.34 -15.96
CA ASN A 95 -9.32 8.67 -14.66
C ASN A 95 -10.68 8.79 -13.97
N VAL A 96 -11.53 7.79 -14.23
CA VAL A 96 -12.87 7.65 -13.64
C VAL A 96 -12.89 7.51 -12.11
N TYR A 97 -11.74 7.21 -11.49
CA TYR A 97 -11.64 7.01 -10.04
C TYR A 97 -11.22 8.27 -9.27
N GLY A 98 -10.74 9.29 -9.98
CA GLY A 98 -10.37 10.58 -9.43
C GLY A 98 -11.32 11.69 -9.89
N ARG A 99 -11.29 12.82 -9.18
CA ARG A 99 -11.97 14.05 -9.61
C ARG A 99 -10.99 15.21 -9.62
N ALA A 100 -10.83 15.86 -10.76
CA ALA A 100 -9.94 16.97 -10.97
C ALA A 100 -10.59 18.31 -10.62
N GLY A 101 -9.79 19.25 -10.13
CA GLY A 101 -10.20 20.62 -9.92
C GLY A 101 -9.01 21.57 -9.97
N VAL A 102 -9.34 22.86 -10.08
CA VAL A 102 -8.38 23.96 -10.00
C VAL A 102 -8.79 24.87 -8.86
N MET A 103 -7.83 25.25 -8.03
CA MET A 103 -8.02 26.18 -6.92
C MET A 103 -7.11 27.38 -7.09
N ASP A 104 -7.63 28.59 -6.86
CA ASP A 104 -6.82 29.80 -6.78
C ASP A 104 -6.34 30.09 -5.34
N TYR A 105 -5.47 31.09 -5.19
CA TYR A 105 -4.93 31.45 -3.89
C TYR A 105 -6.02 31.93 -2.91
N GLU A 106 -7.10 32.53 -3.41
CA GLU A 106 -8.25 32.99 -2.62
C GLU A 106 -9.13 31.83 -2.13
N GLY A 107 -9.01 30.66 -2.76
CA GLY A 107 -9.78 29.47 -2.45
C GLY A 107 -11.01 29.27 -3.32
N ASN A 108 -11.16 30.03 -4.40
CA ASN A 108 -12.18 29.75 -5.41
C ASN A 108 -11.79 28.48 -6.16
N VAL A 109 -12.77 27.60 -6.35
CA VAL A 109 -12.56 26.28 -6.92
C VAL A 109 -13.39 26.12 -8.20
N THR A 110 -12.78 25.54 -9.22
CA THR A 110 -13.45 25.04 -10.43
C THR A 110 -13.28 23.53 -10.51
N GLY A 111 -14.37 22.79 -10.73
CA GLY A 111 -14.36 21.32 -10.78
C GLY A 111 -14.59 20.67 -9.40
N ALA A 112 -13.73 19.72 -9.01
CA ALA A 112 -13.87 18.99 -7.76
C ALA A 112 -13.66 19.90 -6.54
N VAL A 113 -14.68 20.06 -5.69
CA VAL A 113 -14.58 20.92 -4.51
C VAL A 113 -13.69 20.28 -3.44
N VAL A 114 -12.77 21.06 -2.89
CA VAL A 114 -11.86 20.65 -1.80
C VAL A 114 -11.67 21.82 -0.84
N SER A 115 -11.60 21.51 0.45
CA SER A 115 -11.24 22.45 1.50
C SER A 115 -9.74 22.42 1.77
N LYS A 116 -9.14 23.61 1.94
CA LYS A 116 -7.75 23.76 2.42
C LYS A 116 -7.57 23.23 3.85
N HIS A 117 -8.66 23.09 4.62
CA HIS A 117 -8.61 22.52 5.97
C HIS A 117 -8.44 21.00 5.95
N ASP A 118 -9.07 20.33 4.99
CA ASP A 118 -8.98 18.87 4.86
C ASP A 118 -7.61 18.44 4.31
N PHE A 119 -6.99 19.31 3.48
CA PHE A 119 -5.69 19.06 2.85
C PHE A 119 -4.73 20.26 3.05
N PRO A 120 -4.17 20.43 4.26
CA PRO A 120 -3.35 21.59 4.59
C PRO A 120 -2.07 21.69 3.75
N LYS A 121 -1.55 20.58 3.20
CA LYS A 121 -0.35 20.63 2.36
C LYS A 121 -0.60 21.28 1.00
N LEU A 122 -1.85 21.48 0.56
CA LEU A 122 -2.16 22.21 -0.68
C LEU A 122 -1.53 23.61 -0.72
N LEU A 123 -1.36 24.26 0.43
CA LEU A 123 -0.68 25.56 0.52
C LEU A 123 0.76 25.52 -0.01
N ARG A 124 1.44 24.38 0.08
CA ARG A 124 2.80 24.20 -0.48
C ARG A 124 2.81 24.17 -2.00
N ALA A 125 1.69 23.81 -2.63
CA ALA A 125 1.58 23.87 -4.09
C ALA A 125 1.54 25.31 -4.59
N PHE A 126 0.94 26.24 -3.85
CA PHE A 126 1.05 27.68 -4.14
C PHE A 126 2.48 28.23 -3.97
N GLN A 127 3.37 27.49 -3.31
CA GLN A 127 4.80 27.81 -3.19
C GLN A 127 5.65 27.16 -4.29
N GLY A 128 5.02 26.51 -5.28
CA GLY A 128 5.69 25.88 -6.41
C GLY A 128 6.07 24.41 -6.22
N ASN A 129 5.55 23.74 -5.18
CA ASN A 129 5.86 22.33 -4.92
C ASN A 129 4.76 21.41 -5.47
N ASN A 130 5.14 20.24 -6.00
CA ASN A 130 4.19 19.16 -6.19
C ASN A 130 3.83 18.57 -4.82
N VAL A 131 2.55 18.27 -4.61
CA VAL A 131 2.05 17.83 -3.31
C VAL A 131 1.23 16.56 -3.46
N VAL A 132 1.47 15.62 -2.55
CA VAL A 132 0.57 14.52 -2.25
C VAL A 132 0.16 14.66 -0.79
N ASP A 133 -1.15 14.66 -0.52
CA ASP A 133 -1.67 14.74 0.85
C ASP A 133 -2.81 13.73 1.08
N TYR A 134 -2.98 13.33 2.33
CA TYR A 134 -3.97 12.32 2.71
C TYR A 134 -4.87 12.84 3.83
N HIS A 135 -6.17 12.65 3.66
CA HIS A 135 -7.20 12.90 4.65
C HIS A 135 -8.02 11.63 4.90
N THR A 136 -8.30 11.31 6.16
CA THR A 136 -8.95 10.05 6.55
C THR A 136 -10.33 9.85 5.90
N ASP A 137 -11.09 10.94 5.73
CA ASP A 137 -12.42 10.92 5.10
C ASP A 137 -12.39 11.38 3.63
N GLY A 138 -11.36 12.14 3.25
CA GLY A 138 -11.23 12.76 1.92
C GLY A 138 -10.45 11.92 0.92
N GLY A 139 -9.65 10.97 1.39
CA GLY A 139 -8.77 10.14 0.57
C GLY A 139 -7.44 10.83 0.27
N ILE A 140 -6.90 10.62 -0.93
CA ILE A 140 -5.62 11.20 -1.35
C ILE A 140 -5.85 12.32 -2.35
N ILE A 141 -5.12 13.42 -2.21
CA ILE A 141 -5.05 14.47 -3.22
C ILE A 141 -3.64 14.54 -3.80
N VAL A 142 -3.55 14.71 -5.11
CA VAL A 142 -2.32 15.02 -5.84
C VAL A 142 -2.49 16.40 -6.45
N ALA A 143 -1.53 17.30 -6.25
CA ALA A 143 -1.62 18.69 -6.66
C ALA A 143 -0.30 19.21 -7.24
N VAL A 144 -0.40 20.08 -8.24
CA VAL A 144 0.72 20.72 -8.92
C VAL A 144 0.45 22.22 -9.10
N PRO A 145 1.49 23.08 -9.05
CA PRO A 145 1.37 24.49 -9.37
C PRO A 145 1.09 24.70 -10.86
N VAL A 146 0.29 25.73 -11.17
CA VAL A 146 0.11 26.30 -12.50
C VAL A 146 0.69 27.70 -12.47
N TYR A 147 1.76 27.93 -13.24
CA TYR A 147 2.43 29.21 -13.26
C TYR A 147 1.81 30.20 -14.25
N TYR A 148 2.01 31.48 -13.97
CA TYR A 148 1.75 32.57 -14.89
C TYR A 148 2.93 33.54 -14.80
N GLY A 149 3.90 33.36 -15.71
CA GLY A 149 5.24 33.91 -15.54
C GLY A 149 5.93 33.24 -14.35
N ASP A 150 6.47 34.04 -13.42
CA ASP A 150 7.18 33.54 -12.25
C ASP A 150 6.28 33.21 -11.05
N ASN A 151 4.97 33.50 -11.15
CA ASN A 151 4.03 33.37 -10.03
C ASN A 151 3.11 32.17 -10.20
N VAL A 152 2.85 31.44 -9.11
CA VAL A 152 1.80 30.41 -9.08
C VAL A 152 0.44 31.09 -8.98
N ARG A 153 -0.37 30.97 -10.03
CA ARG A 153 -1.71 31.57 -10.07
C ARG A 153 -2.78 30.59 -9.60
N TYR A 154 -2.61 29.32 -9.96
CA TYR A 154 -3.55 28.26 -9.61
C TYR A 154 -2.82 27.02 -9.13
N VAL A 155 -3.55 26.16 -8.43
CA VAL A 155 -3.15 24.78 -8.13
C VAL A 155 -4.13 23.86 -8.83
N LEU A 156 -3.60 23.05 -9.75
CA LEU A 156 -4.34 21.97 -10.40
C LEU A 156 -4.18 20.72 -9.54
N TYR A 157 -5.28 20.05 -9.23
CA TYR A 157 -5.25 18.84 -8.41
C TYR A 157 -6.24 17.79 -8.89
N GLN A 158 -6.03 16.58 -8.40
CA GLN A 158 -6.96 15.47 -8.53
C GLN A 158 -7.13 14.79 -7.17
N ILE A 159 -8.37 14.61 -6.74
CA ILE A 159 -8.74 13.93 -5.50
C ILE A 159 -9.21 12.50 -5.78
N PHE A 160 -8.73 11.57 -4.98
CA PHE A 160 -9.04 10.16 -5.02
C PHE A 160 -9.75 9.78 -3.72
N PRO A 161 -11.09 9.58 -3.75
CA PRO A 161 -11.84 9.20 -2.56
C PRO A 161 -11.33 7.90 -1.96
N ARG A 162 -11.44 7.75 -0.65
CA ARG A 162 -10.96 6.57 0.10
C ARG A 162 -11.38 5.24 -0.53
N GLY A 163 -12.65 5.11 -0.93
CA GLY A 163 -13.20 3.90 -1.52
C GLY A 163 -12.56 3.47 -2.86
N ASN A 164 -11.82 4.38 -3.51
CA ASN A 164 -11.13 4.12 -4.76
C ASN A 164 -9.63 3.89 -4.59
N LEU A 165 -9.04 4.15 -3.41
CA LEU A 165 -7.58 4.11 -3.21
C LEU A 165 -6.98 2.73 -3.50
N THR A 166 -7.65 1.64 -3.12
CA THR A 166 -7.18 0.28 -3.43
C THR A 166 -7.15 0.03 -4.94
N LYS A 167 -8.13 0.54 -5.69
CA LYS A 167 -8.19 0.38 -7.15
C LYS A 167 -7.13 1.24 -7.86
N VAL A 168 -6.95 2.47 -7.38
CA VAL A 168 -6.06 3.47 -8.00
C VAL A 168 -4.60 3.24 -7.65
N PHE A 169 -4.29 2.91 -6.39
CA PHE A 169 -2.94 2.83 -5.86
C PHE A 169 -2.51 1.41 -5.46
N GLY A 170 -3.40 0.42 -5.47
CA GLY A 170 -3.07 -0.93 -5.00
C GLY A 170 -2.89 -1.01 -3.49
N LEU A 171 -3.30 0.02 -2.75
CA LEU A 171 -3.33 0.05 -1.29
C LEU A 171 -4.46 -0.87 -0.81
N ALA A 172 -4.22 -2.17 -0.82
CA ALA A 172 -5.04 -3.10 -0.06
C ALA A 172 -4.70 -2.89 1.42
N ASP A 173 -5.73 -2.83 2.28
CA ASP A 173 -5.54 -2.91 3.73
C ASP A 173 -4.85 -4.24 4.04
N TYR A 174 -3.52 -4.22 4.14
CA TYR A 174 -2.77 -5.38 4.56
C TYR A 174 -3.03 -5.59 6.05
N ASN A 175 -3.73 -6.67 6.38
CA ASN A 175 -3.94 -7.10 7.74
C ASN A 175 -2.81 -8.07 8.13
N PRO A 176 -1.80 -7.65 8.92
CA PRO A 176 -0.71 -8.53 9.35
C PRO A 176 -1.18 -9.70 10.23
N TYR A 177 -2.45 -9.69 10.66
CA TYR A 177 -3.04 -10.74 11.49
C TYR A 177 -3.82 -11.79 10.67
N SER A 178 -4.08 -11.57 9.38
CA SER A 178 -4.66 -12.61 8.52
C SER A 178 -3.55 -13.57 8.11
N ARG A 179 -3.32 -14.61 8.91
CA ARG A 179 -2.42 -15.74 8.64
C ARG A 179 -2.89 -16.63 7.48
N ILE A 180 -3.36 -16.05 6.38
CA ILE A 180 -3.86 -16.81 5.23
C ILE A 180 -3.43 -16.11 3.95
N MET A 181 -2.41 -16.68 3.33
CA MET A 181 -2.04 -16.44 1.94
C MET A 181 -3.07 -17.18 1.08
N ILE A 182 -4.09 -16.48 0.56
CA ILE A 182 -4.96 -17.06 -0.48
C ILE A 182 -4.26 -16.82 -1.81
N GLN A 183 -3.66 -17.89 -2.32
CA GLN A 183 -3.10 -17.95 -3.66
C GLN A 183 -4.27 -18.05 -4.65
N TYR A 184 -4.60 -16.97 -5.36
CA TYR A 184 -5.47 -17.08 -6.54
C TYR A 184 -4.63 -17.57 -7.73
N LYS A 185 -5.09 -18.65 -8.35
CA LYS A 185 -4.64 -19.13 -9.66
C LYS A 185 -5.15 -18.23 -10.78
#